data_AF-A0A832SKN6-F1
#
_entry.id   AF-A0A832SKN6-F1
#
_cell.length_a   1.000
_cell.length_b   1.000
_cell.length_c   1.000
_cell.angle_alpha   90.00
_cell.angle_beta   90.00
_cell.angle_gamma   90.00
#
_symmetry.space_group_name_H-M   'P 1'
#
loop_
_entity.id
_entity.type
_entity.pdbx_description
1 polymer ?
#
loop_
_entity_poly.entity_id
_entity_poly.type
_entity_poly.pdbx_seq_one_letter_code
_entity_poly.pdbx_strand_id
1 'polypeptide(L)'
;TKPTQIGSLEAFGETPLAMAIGYAKHEIEKMTSQRRLFFLITDGHPNEHSDIEIARKGIKQMHHKGISCNGIYVGANTAENTAQMKEIFLDNFVICENFDYVDTYLMDKISKQIIRSIKKVNFN
;
A
#
# COMPACT_ATOMS: atom_id res chain seq x y z
N THR A 1 -2.66 20.50 2.23
CA THR A 1 -1.34 20.48 1.54
C THR A 1 -1.57 20.08 0.10
N LYS A 2 -1.01 20.79 -0.89
CA LYS A 2 -1.11 20.37 -2.30
C LYS A 2 -0.22 19.13 -2.51
N PRO A 3 -0.57 18.17 -3.39
CA PRO A 3 0.24 16.95 -3.62
C PRO A 3 1.71 17.23 -3.93
N THR A 4 1.99 18.33 -4.64
CA THR A 4 3.34 18.81 -4.95
C THR A 4 4.18 19.22 -3.73
N GLN A 5 3.55 19.52 -2.59
CA GLN A 5 4.25 19.85 -1.33
C GLN A 5 4.62 18.60 -0.52
N ILE A 6 4.01 17.44 -0.83
CA ILE A 6 4.33 16.16 -0.17
C ILE A 6 5.55 15.53 -0.84
N GLY A 7 5.68 15.65 -2.16
CA GLY A 7 6.84 15.16 -2.91
C GLY A 7 8.15 15.95 -2.69
N SER A 8 8.08 17.12 -2.04
CA SER A 8 9.24 17.93 -1.65
C SER A 8 9.70 17.68 -0.21
N LEU A 9 9.05 16.76 0.52
CA LEU A 9 9.51 16.33 1.83
C LEU A 9 10.63 15.32 1.63
N GLU A 10 11.86 15.71 1.92
CA GLU A 10 12.95 14.75 2.03
C GLU A 10 12.66 13.84 3.23
N ALA A 11 12.55 12.53 2.95
CA ALA A 11 12.38 11.53 3.98
C ALA A 11 13.75 11.17 4.54
N PHE A 12 14.05 11.64 5.76
CA PHE A 12 15.27 11.29 6.48
C PHE A 12 14.94 10.48 7.73
N GLY A 13 15.81 9.52 8.04
CA GLY A 13 15.75 8.74 9.27
C GLY A 13 15.22 7.32 9.06
N GLU A 14 14.60 6.83 10.12
CA GLU A 14 14.14 5.46 10.28
C GLU A 14 12.80 5.19 9.56
N THR A 15 12.59 3.96 9.11
CA THR A 15 11.34 3.45 8.51
C THR A 15 10.59 2.56 9.52
N PRO A 16 9.75 3.15 10.42
CA PRO A 16 8.99 2.41 11.43
C PRO A 16 7.75 1.74 10.80
N LEU A 17 8.00 0.71 10.00
CA LEU A 17 6.99 0.06 9.15
C LEU A 17 5.81 -0.49 9.99
N ALA A 18 6.08 -1.16 11.10
CA ALA A 18 5.03 -1.72 11.96
C ALA A 18 4.09 -0.63 12.48
N MET A 19 4.65 0.51 12.90
CA MET A 19 3.89 1.66 13.39
C MET A 19 3.03 2.25 12.26
N ALA A 20 3.61 2.45 11.08
CA ALA A 20 2.89 2.98 9.91
C ALA A 20 1.69 2.11 9.51
N ILE A 21 1.87 0.79 9.46
CA ILE A 21 0.78 -0.17 9.18
C ILE A 21 -0.27 -0.13 10.30
N GLY A 22 0.15 -0.05 11.57
CA GLY A 22 -0.74 0.05 12.72
C GLY A 22 -1.66 1.28 12.64
N TYR A 23 -1.11 2.46 12.39
CA TYR A 23 -1.87 3.70 12.20
C TYR A 23 -2.78 3.64 10.98
N ALA A 24 -2.27 3.22 9.82
CA ALA A 24 -3.07 3.14 8.61
C ALA A 24 -4.26 2.20 8.77
N LYS A 25 -4.05 1.05 9.41
CA LYS A 25 -5.11 0.10 9.77
C LYS A 25 -6.13 0.76 10.71
N HIS A 26 -5.68 1.45 11.76
CA HIS A 26 -6.59 2.12 12.70
C HIS A 26 -7.47 3.16 11.99
N GLU A 27 -6.90 3.98 11.11
CA GLU A 27 -7.64 5.03 10.40
C GLU A 27 -8.59 4.48 9.34
N ILE A 28 -8.13 3.53 8.51
CA ILE A 28 -8.97 2.96 7.45
C ILE A 28 -10.13 2.13 8.02
N GLU A 29 -9.97 1.56 9.21
CA GLU A 29 -11.04 0.82 9.90
C GLU A 29 -12.16 1.73 10.43
N LYS A 30 -11.88 3.00 10.71
CA LYS A 30 -12.89 4.01 11.08
C LYS A 30 -13.74 4.48 9.91
N MET A 31 -13.25 4.32 8.68
CA MET A 31 -13.96 4.77 7.48
C MET A 31 -15.25 3.96 7.29
N THR A 32 -16.36 4.66 7.03
CA THR A 32 -17.68 4.06 6.80
C THR A 32 -17.87 3.50 5.38
N SER A 33 -16.96 3.85 4.45
CA SER A 33 -17.00 3.33 3.08
C SER A 33 -16.87 1.80 3.07
N GLN A 34 -17.76 1.13 2.34
CA GLN A 34 -17.67 -0.32 2.13
C GLN A 34 -16.47 -0.73 1.27
N ARG A 35 -15.89 0.21 0.50
CA ARG A 35 -14.74 -0.02 -0.37
C ARG A 35 -13.61 0.89 0.05
N ARG A 36 -12.49 0.28 0.45
CA ARG A 36 -11.35 0.97 1.02
C ARG A 36 -10.08 0.50 0.32
N LEU A 37 -9.21 1.45 0.00
CA LEU A 37 -7.92 1.21 -0.63
C LEU A 37 -6.82 1.57 0.36
N PHE A 38 -5.85 0.69 0.43
CA PHE A 38 -4.60 0.90 1.16
C PHE A 38 -3.45 0.73 0.18
N PHE A 39 -2.54 1.70 0.16
CA PHE A 39 -1.28 1.64 -0.58
C PHE A 39 -0.12 1.77 0.40
N LEU A 40 0.83 0.83 0.35
CA LEU A 40 2.15 1.01 0.97
C LEU A 40 3.14 1.37 -0.12
N ILE A 41 3.79 2.52 0.01
CA ILE A 41 4.86 2.98 -0.89
C ILE A 41 6.15 2.95 -0.08
N THR A 42 7.11 2.13 -0.49
CA THR A 42 8.35 1.91 0.27
C THR A 42 9.45 1.34 -0.64
N ASP A 43 10.70 1.54 -0.26
CA ASP A 43 11.88 0.88 -0.82
C ASP A 43 12.10 -0.54 -0.26
N GLY A 44 11.19 -1.03 0.58
CA GLY A 44 11.20 -2.39 1.10
C GLY A 44 12.03 -2.59 2.37
N HIS A 45 12.74 -1.57 2.88
CA HIS A 45 13.71 -1.72 3.97
C HIS A 45 13.21 -1.12 5.30
N PRO A 46 12.54 -1.90 6.17
CA PRO A 46 12.22 -1.45 7.52
C PRO A 46 13.47 -1.41 8.41
N ASN A 47 13.38 -0.70 9.55
CA ASN A 47 14.49 -0.66 10.53
C ASN A 47 14.79 -2.02 11.13
N GLU A 48 13.75 -2.79 11.41
CA GLU A 48 13.84 -4.11 12.00
C GLU A 48 13.17 -5.15 11.10
N HIS A 49 13.82 -6.30 10.93
CA HIS A 49 13.22 -7.39 10.15
C HIS A 49 11.93 -7.93 10.80
N SER A 50 11.79 -7.84 12.12
CA SER A 50 10.57 -8.16 12.89
C SER A 50 9.35 -7.37 12.40
N ASP A 51 9.54 -6.14 11.91
CA ASP A 51 8.46 -5.30 11.40
C ASP A 51 7.82 -5.87 10.13
N ILE A 52 8.54 -6.68 9.35
CA ILE A 52 8.00 -7.36 8.17
C ILE A 52 6.87 -8.30 8.57
N GLU A 53 7.08 -9.09 9.63
CA GLU A 53 6.06 -10.02 10.10
C GLU A 53 4.81 -9.28 10.60
N ILE A 54 5.02 -8.19 11.36
CA ILE A 54 3.94 -7.36 11.88
C ILE A 54 3.16 -6.71 10.73
N ALA A 55 3.87 -6.15 9.74
CA ALA A 55 3.28 -5.52 8.56
C ALA A 55 2.45 -6.52 7.74
N ARG A 56 3.02 -7.69 7.44
CA ARG A 56 2.35 -8.79 6.73
C ARG A 56 1.08 -9.22 7.46
N LYS A 57 1.13 -9.36 8.80
CA LYS A 57 -0.05 -9.69 9.62
C LYS A 57 -1.11 -8.60 9.55
N GLY A 58 -0.70 -7.33 9.66
CA GLY A 58 -1.60 -6.17 9.55
C GLY A 58 -2.31 -6.10 8.19
N ILE A 59 -1.54 -6.26 7.10
CA ILE A 59 -2.06 -6.28 5.73
C ILE A 59 -3.04 -7.44 5.52
N LYS A 60 -2.71 -8.65 6.00
CA LYS A 60 -3.60 -9.80 5.95
C LYS A 60 -4.93 -9.55 6.69
N GLN A 61 -4.86 -8.93 7.87
CA GLN A 61 -6.06 -8.56 8.64
C GLN A 61 -6.92 -7.53 7.90
N MET A 62 -6.31 -6.51 7.31
CA MET A 62 -7.03 -5.51 6.50
C MET A 62 -7.69 -6.17 5.28
N HIS A 63 -6.98 -7.08 4.60
CA HIS A 63 -7.52 -7.83 3.46
C HIS A 63 -8.75 -8.65 3.84
N HIS A 64 -8.73 -9.35 4.98
CA HIS A 64 -9.91 -10.08 5.48
C HIS A 64 -11.11 -9.17 5.80
N LYS A 65 -10.88 -7.89 6.08
CA LYS A 65 -11.94 -6.88 6.27
C LYS A 65 -12.40 -6.21 4.96
N GLY A 66 -12.02 -6.77 3.81
CA GLY A 66 -12.41 -6.29 2.49
C GLY A 66 -11.67 -5.02 2.04
N ILE A 67 -10.57 -4.66 2.69
CA ILE A 67 -9.71 -3.56 2.27
C ILE A 67 -8.77 -4.08 1.18
N SER A 68 -8.68 -3.37 0.06
CA SER A 68 -7.71 -3.71 -0.99
C SER A 68 -6.36 -3.09 -0.63
N CYS A 69 -5.46 -3.94 -0.16
CA CYS A 69 -4.08 -3.60 0.17
C CYS A 69 -3.20 -3.78 -1.07
N ASN A 70 -2.39 -2.79 -1.41
CA ASN A 70 -1.54 -2.81 -2.59
C ASN A 70 -0.14 -2.27 -2.22
N GLY A 71 0.92 -2.97 -2.62
CA GLY A 71 2.29 -2.47 -2.47
C GLY A 71 2.78 -1.74 -3.72
N ILE A 72 3.60 -0.71 -3.52
CA ILE A 72 4.37 -0.03 -4.56
C ILE A 72 5.81 0.05 -4.06
N TYR A 73 6.69 -0.72 -4.69
CA TYR A 73 8.12 -0.72 -4.41
C TYR A 73 8.79 0.44 -5.15
N VAL A 74 9.59 1.25 -4.46
CA VAL A 74 10.32 2.38 -5.04
C VAL A 74 11.80 2.23 -4.71
N GLY A 75 12.63 1.89 -5.69
CA GLY A 75 14.06 1.68 -5.48
C GLY A 75 14.70 0.88 -6.62
N ALA A 76 15.96 0.47 -6.42
CA ALA A 76 16.67 -0.35 -7.39
C ALA A 76 16.07 -1.77 -7.45
N ASN A 77 15.60 -2.20 -8.62
CA ASN A 77 15.00 -3.51 -8.84
C ASN A 77 16.05 -4.64 -8.80
N THR A 78 16.42 -5.06 -7.59
CA THR A 78 17.27 -6.23 -7.33
C THR A 78 16.47 -7.31 -6.59
N ALA A 79 16.93 -8.56 -6.68
CA ALA A 79 16.31 -9.67 -5.96
C ALA A 79 16.37 -9.46 -4.43
N GLU A 80 17.47 -8.89 -3.94
CA GLU A 80 17.67 -8.54 -2.53
C GLU A 80 16.66 -7.49 -2.07
N ASN A 81 16.56 -6.37 -2.79
CA ASN A 81 15.70 -5.26 -2.38
C ASN A 81 14.21 -5.60 -2.47
N THR A 82 13.83 -6.49 -3.38
CA THR A 82 12.43 -6.91 -3.56
C THR A 82 12.03 -8.09 -2.68
N ALA A 83 12.98 -8.80 -2.06
CA ALA A 83 12.69 -9.96 -1.21
C ALA A 83 11.79 -9.58 -0.03
N GLN A 84 12.12 -8.48 0.67
CA GLN A 84 11.35 -8.00 1.81
C GLN A 84 9.95 -7.53 1.39
N MET A 85 9.81 -6.91 0.22
CA MET A 85 8.48 -6.58 -0.33
C MET A 85 7.63 -7.82 -0.63
N LYS A 86 8.25 -8.90 -1.14
CA LYS A 86 7.56 -10.18 -1.35
C LYS A 86 7.10 -10.78 -0.03
N GLU A 87 7.86 -10.64 1.05
CA GLU A 87 7.43 -11.08 2.37
C GLU A 87 6.23 -10.29 2.89
N ILE A 88 6.22 -8.96 2.68
CA ILE A 88 5.12 -8.09 3.13
C ILE A 88 3.82 -8.37 2.36
N PHE A 89 3.90 -8.47 1.02
CA PHE A 89 2.71 -8.51 0.14
C PHE A 89 2.42 -9.84 -0.55
N LEU A 90 3.26 -10.87 -0.42
CA LEU A 90 3.12 -12.17 -1.10
C LEU A 90 2.75 -12.00 -2.58
N ASP A 91 3.58 -11.26 -3.31
CA ASP A 91 3.45 -10.91 -4.74
C ASP A 91 2.34 -9.91 -5.11
N ASN A 92 1.58 -9.37 -4.16
CA ASN A 92 0.59 -8.31 -4.43
C ASN A 92 1.18 -6.89 -4.33
N PHE A 93 2.25 -6.65 -5.10
CA PHE A 93 2.88 -5.33 -5.23
C PHE A 93 3.39 -5.11 -6.65
N VAL A 94 3.69 -3.86 -6.98
CA VAL A 94 4.35 -3.49 -8.24
C VAL A 94 5.66 -2.78 -7.98
N ILE A 95 6.58 -2.85 -8.94
CA ILE A 95 7.85 -2.15 -8.91
C ILE A 95 7.68 -0.84 -9.70
N CYS A 96 8.03 0.28 -9.08
CA CYS A 96 8.07 1.59 -9.72
C CYS A 96 9.28 1.67 -10.65
N GLU A 97 9.07 1.34 -11.93
CA GLU A 97 10.11 1.51 -12.97
C GLU A 97 10.15 2.95 -13.48
N ASN A 98 8.99 3.62 -13.51
CA ASN A 98 8.82 5.04 -13.86
C ASN A 98 7.46 5.56 -13.32
N PHE A 99 7.28 6.89 -13.35
CA PHE A 99 6.06 7.53 -12.87
C PHE A 99 4.81 7.15 -13.68
N ASP A 100 4.92 7.04 -15.00
CA ASP A 100 3.79 6.69 -15.88
C ASP A 100 3.20 5.31 -15.56
N TYR A 101 4.05 4.36 -15.18
CA TYR A 101 3.66 3.02 -14.77
C TYR A 101 2.92 3.04 -13.43
N VAL A 102 3.40 3.82 -12.47
CA VAL A 102 2.71 4.00 -11.18
C VAL A 102 1.36 4.67 -11.37
N ASP A 103 1.26 5.69 -12.23
CA ASP A 103 0.00 6.36 -12.54
C ASP A 103 -1.01 5.37 -13.13
N THR A 104 -0.57 4.55 -14.09
CA THR A 104 -1.41 3.50 -14.69
C THR A 104 -1.88 2.50 -13.65
N TYR A 105 -0.99 2.06 -12.75
CA TYR A 105 -1.33 1.12 -11.68
C TYR A 105 -2.33 1.71 -10.68
N LEU A 106 -2.12 2.95 -10.23
CA LEU A 106 -3.03 3.64 -9.32
C LEU A 106 -4.41 3.82 -9.95
N MET A 107 -4.46 4.27 -11.21
CA MET A 107 -5.70 4.44 -11.95
C MET A 107 -6.45 3.12 -12.13
N ASP A 108 -5.76 2.01 -12.40
CA ASP A 108 -6.39 0.68 -12.47
C ASP A 108 -7.05 0.28 -11.15
N LYS A 109 -6.34 0.43 -10.02
CA LYS A 109 -6.85 0.05 -8.69
C LYS A 109 -8.04 0.92 -8.26
N ILE A 110 -7.95 2.22 -8.50
CA ILE A 110 -9.03 3.18 -8.19
C ILE A 110 -10.25 2.89 -9.07
N SER A 111 -10.06 2.74 -10.38
CA SER A 111 -11.14 2.47 -11.34
C SER A 111 -11.87 1.17 -11.01
N LYS A 112 -11.14 0.09 -10.70
CA LYS A 112 -11.73 -1.19 -10.28
C LYS A 112 -12.59 -1.03 -9.03
N GLN A 113 -12.19 -0.20 -8.07
CA GLN A 113 -13.00 0.05 -6.88
C GLN A 113 -14.26 0.87 -7.17
N ILE A 114 -14.16 1.90 -8.02
CA ILE A 114 -15.33 2.68 -8.45
C ILE A 114 -16.35 1.78 -9.15
N ILE A 115 -15.92 0.97 -10.12
CA ILE A 115 -16.80 0.06 -10.87
C ILE A 115 -17.46 -0.96 -9.93
N ARG A 116 -16.70 -1.54 -8.99
CA ARG A 116 -17.23 -2.50 -8.00
C ARG A 116 -18.24 -1.85 -7.04
N SER A 117 -18.12 -0.55 -6.77
CA SER A 117 -19.11 0.20 -5.98
C SER A 117 -20.39 0.41 -6.78
N ILE A 118 -20.30 0.82 -8.05
CA ILE A 118 -21.48 1.05 -8.90
C ILE A 118 -22.25 -0.24 -9.16
N LYS A 119 -21.56 -1.33 -9.52
CA LYS A 119 -22.22 -2.62 -9.80
C LYS A 119 -23.04 -3.11 -8.61
N LYS A 120 -22.55 -2.96 -7.37
CA LYS A 120 -23.28 -3.39 -6.18
C LYS A 120 -24.57 -2.59 -5.94
N VAL A 121 -24.58 -1.31 -6.30
CA VAL A 121 -25.80 -0.47 -6.20
C VAL A 121 -26.86 -0.91 -7.21
N ASN A 122 -26.45 -1.32 -8.42
CA ASN A 122 -27.39 -1.73 -9.47
C ASN A 122 -27.97 -3.16 -9.31
N PHE A 123 -27.47 -3.94 -8.35
CA PHE A 123 -27.96 -5.29 -8.03
C PHE A 123 -28.68 -5.36 -6.66
N ASN A 124 -28.91 -4.20 -6.03
CA ASN A 124 -29.75 -4.03 -4.85
C ASN A 124 -31.03 -3.28 -5.23
#